data_AF-A0A7S3HMY9-F1
#
_entry.id   AF-A0A7S3HMY9-F1
#
_cell.length_a   1.000
_cell.length_b   1.000
_cell.length_c   1.000
_cell.angle_alpha   90.00
_cell.angle_beta   90.00
_cell.angle_gamma   90.00
#
_symmetry.space_group_name_H-M   'P 1'
#
loop_
_entity.id
_entity.type
_entity.pdbx_description
1 polymer ?
#
loop_
_entity_poly.entity_id
_entity_poly.type
_entity_poly.pdbx_seq_one_letter_code
_entity_poly.pdbx_strand_id
1 'polypeptide(L)'
;SQAGRQLIAPGQRPEEPHTRFPDRMVAYQRLWLAALVIQGDLGWVWQWLARALNEPEATPISAPLLYATLETAGADAQDRYGRQFVKLVDYIDQHYMPQLEALVARTKGEEADQLRASRSRLRLWLDSFRATGRAPRPAGRDVEVAQEAALNPDL
;
A
#
# COMPACT_ATOMS: atom_id res chain seq x y z
N SER A 1 -11.92 27.90 24.63
CA SER A 1 -12.19 27.46 23.24
C SER A 1 -10.96 26.71 22.74
N GLN A 2 -11.02 25.38 22.65
CA GLN A 2 -9.91 24.50 22.22
C GLN A 2 -10.05 24.15 20.72
N ALA A 3 -10.22 25.14 19.87
CA ALA A 3 -10.27 24.94 18.42
C ALA A 3 -8.84 25.02 17.87
N GLY A 4 -8.22 23.87 17.56
CA GLY A 4 -6.97 23.86 16.79
C GLY A 4 -5.98 22.72 17.05
N ARG A 5 -6.19 21.82 18.02
CA ARG A 5 -5.36 20.61 18.10
C ARG A 5 -5.82 19.62 17.04
N GLN A 6 -5.09 19.56 15.93
CA GLN A 6 -5.11 18.43 15.00
C GLN A 6 -4.93 17.15 15.84
N LEU A 7 -5.94 16.29 15.84
CA LEU A 7 -5.91 15.06 16.63
C LEU A 7 -4.79 14.18 16.09
N ILE A 8 -3.87 13.77 16.97
CA ILE A 8 -2.79 12.84 16.66
C ILE A 8 -3.42 11.54 16.13
N ALA A 9 -2.96 11.06 14.97
CA ALA A 9 -3.48 9.82 14.41
C ALA A 9 -3.14 8.63 15.32
N PRO A 10 -3.99 7.58 15.40
CA PRO A 10 -3.68 6.38 16.18
C PRO A 10 -2.31 5.80 15.79
N GLY A 11 -1.40 5.67 16.77
CA GLY A 11 -0.05 5.14 16.56
C GLY A 11 1.00 6.17 16.09
N GLN A 12 0.62 7.43 15.86
CA GLN A 12 1.56 8.53 15.65
C GLN A 12 2.19 8.91 17.00
N ARG A 13 3.51 9.08 17.03
CA ARG A 13 4.23 9.44 18.26
C ARG A 13 4.02 10.94 18.55
N PRO A 14 4.09 11.39 19.82
CA PRO A 14 3.81 12.78 20.19
C PRO A 14 4.62 13.84 19.44
N GLU A 15 5.87 13.52 19.06
CA GLU A 15 6.78 14.44 18.35
C GLU A 15 7.01 14.03 16.88
N GLU A 16 6.24 13.08 16.35
CA GLU A 16 6.43 12.60 14.99
C GLU A 16 5.69 13.46 13.97
N PRO A 17 6.40 14.04 12.98
CA PRO A 17 5.76 14.78 11.89
C PRO A 17 4.79 13.89 11.12
N HIS A 18 3.71 14.49 10.60
CA HIS A 18 2.71 13.80 9.78
C HIS A 18 3.32 13.14 8.55
N THR A 19 4.44 13.62 8.03
CA THR A 19 5.16 13.02 6.90
C THR A 19 5.88 11.72 7.26
N ARG A 20 6.53 11.66 8.44
CA ARG A 20 7.31 10.49 8.88
C ARG A 20 6.45 9.35 9.38
N PHE A 21 5.28 9.65 9.92
CA PHE A 21 4.39 8.65 10.48
C PHE A 21 3.94 7.61 9.43
N PRO A 22 3.37 7.99 8.26
CA PRO A 22 2.99 7.02 7.24
C PRO A 22 4.17 6.26 6.67
N ASP A 23 5.34 6.88 6.53
CA ASP A 23 6.55 6.20 6.05
C ASP A 23 6.95 5.06 6.99
N ARG A 24 6.92 5.31 8.31
CA ARG A 24 7.18 4.27 9.33
C ARG A 24 6.13 3.17 9.28
N MET A 25 4.85 3.51 9.15
CA MET A 25 3.77 2.52 9.09
C MET A 25 3.84 1.67 7.83
N VAL A 26 4.17 2.27 6.68
CA VAL A 26 4.44 1.56 5.42
C VAL A 26 5.61 0.60 5.58
N ALA A 27 6.70 1.02 6.23
CA ALA A 27 7.85 0.15 6.46
C ALA A 27 7.48 -1.09 7.31
N TYR A 28 6.75 -0.90 8.41
CA TYR A 28 6.26 -2.02 9.22
C TYR A 28 5.33 -2.94 8.44
N GLN A 29 4.42 -2.36 7.66
CA GLN A 29 3.50 -3.14 6.85
C GLN A 29 4.21 -3.95 5.76
N ARG A 30 5.19 -3.36 5.06
CA ARG A 30 5.98 -4.08 4.05
C ARG A 30 6.70 -5.29 4.65
N LEU A 31 7.32 -5.12 5.82
CA LEU A 31 7.99 -6.23 6.51
C LEU A 31 6.99 -7.35 6.87
N TRP A 32 5.85 -6.98 7.45
CA TRP A 32 4.80 -7.94 7.81
C TRP A 32 4.24 -8.68 6.58
N LEU A 33 3.94 -7.96 5.51
CA LEU A 33 3.44 -8.53 4.26
C LEU A 33 4.48 -9.44 3.60
N ALA A 34 5.75 -9.05 3.58
CA ALA A 34 6.81 -9.89 3.04
C ALA A 34 6.90 -11.23 3.79
N ALA A 35 6.81 -11.21 5.13
CA ALA A 35 6.77 -12.42 5.93
C ALA A 35 5.57 -13.31 5.56
N LEU A 36 4.36 -12.73 5.43
CA LEU A 36 3.16 -13.46 5.03
C LEU A 36 3.28 -14.07 3.62
N VAL A 37 3.83 -13.32 2.66
CA VAL A 37 4.04 -13.81 1.29
C VAL A 37 5.02 -14.99 1.29
N ILE A 38 6.14 -14.87 2.00
CA ILE A 38 7.16 -15.94 2.09
C ILE A 38 6.58 -17.19 2.75
N GLN A 39 5.74 -17.03 3.77
CA GLN A 39 5.07 -18.14 4.45
C GLN A 39 3.90 -18.74 3.65
N GLY A 40 3.46 -18.08 2.57
CA GLY A 40 2.27 -18.48 1.81
C GLY A 40 0.94 -18.14 2.48
N ASP A 41 0.97 -17.34 3.55
CA ASP A 41 -0.17 -16.98 4.41
C ASP A 41 -1.00 -15.81 3.85
N LEU A 42 -1.35 -15.90 2.57
CA LEU A 42 -2.08 -14.86 1.83
C LEU A 42 -3.50 -14.62 2.36
N GLY A 43 -4.04 -15.54 3.17
CA GLY A 43 -5.32 -15.35 3.85
C GLY A 43 -5.33 -14.09 4.72
N TRP A 44 -4.23 -13.79 5.40
CA TRP A 44 -4.09 -12.57 6.20
C TRP A 44 -3.99 -11.30 5.34
N VAL A 45 -3.31 -11.39 4.18
CA VAL A 45 -3.28 -10.30 3.19
C VAL A 45 -4.68 -9.99 2.68
N TRP A 46 -5.45 -11.02 2.32
CA TRP A 46 -6.83 -10.85 1.86
C TRP A 46 -7.74 -10.25 2.94
N GLN A 47 -7.63 -10.72 4.18
CA GLN A 47 -8.39 -10.16 5.30
C GLN A 47 -8.03 -8.69 5.55
N TRP A 48 -6.76 -8.33 5.45
CA TRP A 48 -6.32 -6.94 5.59
C TRP A 48 -6.93 -6.06 4.49
N LEU A 49 -6.85 -6.48 3.23
CA LEU A 49 -7.45 -5.76 2.10
C LEU A 49 -8.95 -5.59 2.29
N ALA A 50 -9.65 -6.67 2.65
CA ALA A 50 -11.09 -6.63 2.88
C ALA A 50 -11.47 -5.68 4.03
N ARG A 51 -10.73 -5.67 5.14
CA ARG A 51 -11.00 -4.74 6.25
C ARG A 51 -10.72 -3.30 5.86
N ALA A 52 -9.56 -3.04 5.26
CA ALA A 52 -9.15 -1.70 4.87
C ALA A 52 -10.11 -1.05 3.85
N LEU A 53 -10.64 -1.85 2.91
CA LEU A 53 -11.54 -1.35 1.86
C LEU A 53 -13.01 -1.27 2.31
N ASN A 54 -13.39 -1.95 3.39
CA ASN A 54 -14.73 -1.84 3.98
C ASN A 54 -14.84 -0.75 5.05
N GLU A 55 -13.75 -0.05 5.37
CA GLU A 55 -13.83 1.13 6.23
C GLU A 55 -14.74 2.20 5.59
N PRO A 56 -15.69 2.80 6.34
CA PRO A 56 -16.69 3.70 5.77
C PRO A 56 -16.10 4.94 5.07
N GLU A 57 -14.94 5.40 5.53
CA GLU A 57 -14.25 6.55 4.95
C GLU A 57 -12.76 6.26 4.79
N ALA A 58 -12.22 6.61 3.62
CA ALA A 58 -10.78 6.65 3.42
C ALA A 58 -10.12 7.70 4.34
N THR A 59 -8.93 7.37 4.83
CA THR A 59 -8.12 8.23 5.69
C THR A 59 -6.78 8.56 5.01
N PRO A 60 -6.06 9.63 5.40
CA PRO A 60 -4.83 10.00 4.72
C PRO A 60 -3.77 8.90 4.68
N ILE A 61 -3.71 8.08 5.73
CA ILE A 61 -2.77 6.95 5.83
C ILE A 61 -3.21 5.72 5.00
N SER A 62 -4.48 5.58 4.66
CA SER A 62 -4.96 4.36 4.01
C SER A 62 -4.46 4.21 2.58
N ALA A 63 -4.26 5.32 1.85
CA ALA A 63 -3.69 5.29 0.50
C ALA A 63 -2.26 4.72 0.43
N PRO A 64 -1.27 5.22 1.21
CA PRO A 64 0.08 4.67 1.17
C PRO A 64 0.14 3.20 1.65
N LEU A 65 -0.66 2.83 2.66
CA LEU A 65 -0.72 1.44 3.15
C LEU A 65 -1.35 0.48 2.14
N LEU A 66 -2.41 0.91 1.45
CA LEU A 66 -3.03 0.12 0.38
C LEU A 66 -2.07 -0.09 -0.79
N TYR A 67 -1.39 0.98 -1.23
CA TYR A 67 -0.37 0.89 -2.27
C TYR A 67 0.76 -0.07 -1.87
N ALA A 68 1.30 0.06 -0.66
CA ALA A 68 2.36 -0.83 -0.16
C ALA A 68 1.90 -2.31 -0.14
N THR A 69 0.62 -2.55 0.14
CA THR A 69 0.05 -3.90 0.11
C THR A 69 0.00 -4.49 -1.28
N LEU A 70 -0.51 -3.73 -2.24
CA LEU A 70 -0.60 -4.16 -3.63
C LEU A 70 0.79 -4.36 -4.26
N GLU A 71 1.74 -3.49 -3.92
CA GLU A 71 3.12 -3.58 -4.39
C GLU A 71 3.85 -4.81 -3.82
N THR A 72 3.63 -5.14 -2.54
CA THR A 72 4.36 -6.22 -1.86
C THR A 72 3.74 -7.59 -2.12
N ALA A 73 2.41 -7.68 -2.10
CA ALA A 73 1.69 -8.95 -2.10
C ALA A 73 0.70 -9.11 -3.25
N GLY A 74 0.57 -8.11 -4.14
CA GLY A 74 -0.42 -8.11 -5.21
C GLY A 74 -0.24 -9.26 -6.21
N ALA A 75 1.00 -9.59 -6.58
CA ALA A 75 1.29 -10.69 -7.50
C ALA A 75 0.83 -12.04 -6.91
N ASP A 76 1.25 -12.36 -5.69
CA ASP A 76 0.88 -13.61 -5.02
C ASP A 76 -0.61 -13.69 -4.72
N ALA A 77 -1.21 -12.58 -4.28
CA ALA A 77 -2.65 -12.50 -4.06
C ALA A 77 -3.42 -12.71 -5.38
N GLN A 78 -2.95 -12.15 -6.49
CA GLN A 78 -3.53 -12.39 -7.80
C GLN A 78 -3.44 -13.87 -8.18
N ASP A 79 -2.26 -14.49 -8.03
CA ASP A 79 -2.07 -15.89 -8.37
C ASP A 79 -2.94 -16.81 -7.50
N ARG A 80 -3.12 -16.48 -6.22
CA ARG A 80 -3.91 -17.25 -5.26
C ARG A 80 -5.42 -17.11 -5.41
N TYR A 81 -5.91 -15.92 -5.74
CA TYR A 81 -7.34 -15.58 -5.74
C TYR A 81 -7.93 -15.30 -7.13
N GLY A 82 -7.09 -15.17 -8.15
CA GLY A 82 -7.47 -15.03 -9.55
C GLY A 82 -8.51 -13.94 -9.78
N ARG A 83 -9.69 -14.33 -10.27
CA ARG A 83 -10.79 -13.41 -10.60
C ARG A 83 -11.28 -12.59 -9.40
N GLN A 84 -11.19 -13.12 -8.18
CA GLN A 84 -11.63 -12.35 -7.00
C GLN A 84 -10.68 -11.18 -6.73
N PHE A 85 -9.38 -11.37 -6.95
CA PHE A 85 -8.41 -10.28 -6.85
C PHE A 85 -8.68 -9.21 -7.91
N VAL A 86 -8.99 -9.60 -9.15
CA VAL A 86 -9.36 -8.64 -10.21
C VAL A 86 -10.56 -7.80 -9.81
N LYS A 87 -11.63 -8.42 -9.29
CA LYS A 87 -12.80 -7.68 -8.77
C LYS A 87 -12.44 -6.70 -7.64
N LEU A 88 -11.51 -7.09 -6.78
CA LEU A 88 -11.02 -6.23 -5.71
C LEU A 88 -10.26 -5.02 -6.28
N VAL A 89 -9.42 -5.20 -7.29
CA VAL A 89 -8.72 -4.11 -7.98
C VAL A 89 -9.72 -3.18 -8.69
N ASP A 90 -10.71 -3.75 -9.37
CA ASP A 90 -11.80 -2.97 -10.00
C ASP A 90 -12.58 -2.15 -8.96
N TYR A 91 -12.84 -2.74 -7.78
CA TYR A 91 -13.49 -2.04 -6.68
C TYR A 91 -12.63 -0.87 -6.17
N ILE A 92 -11.33 -1.07 -6.00
CA ILE A 92 -10.40 0.00 -5.60
C ILE A 92 -10.50 1.15 -6.60
N ASP A 93 -10.45 0.85 -7.89
CA ASP A 93 -10.50 1.86 -8.93
C ASP A 93 -11.84 2.62 -8.98
N GLN A 94 -12.95 1.88 -8.97
CA GLN A 94 -14.28 2.45 -9.22
C GLN A 94 -14.89 3.12 -7.99
N HIS A 95 -14.55 2.64 -6.79
CA HIS A 95 -15.19 3.10 -5.55
C HIS A 95 -14.22 3.76 -4.58
N TYR A 96 -13.02 3.19 -4.40
CA TYR A 96 -12.10 3.69 -3.39
C TYR A 96 -11.30 4.91 -3.87
N MET A 97 -10.88 4.95 -5.14
CA MET A 97 -10.17 6.10 -5.70
C MET A 97 -11.00 7.41 -5.67
N PRO A 98 -12.30 7.41 -6.01
CA PRO A 98 -13.14 8.60 -5.81
C PRO A 98 -13.19 9.10 -4.36
N GLN A 99 -13.20 8.20 -3.38
CA GLN A 99 -13.14 8.58 -1.96
C GLN A 99 -11.82 9.27 -1.61
N LEU A 100 -10.69 8.77 -2.14
CA LEU A 100 -9.38 9.40 -1.97
C LEU A 100 -9.31 10.76 -2.65
N GLU A 101 -9.94 10.93 -3.81
CA GLU A 101 -10.02 12.23 -4.50
C GLU A 101 -10.81 13.26 -3.70
N ALA A 102 -11.97 12.87 -3.17
CA ALA A 102 -12.75 13.70 -2.24
C ALA A 102 -11.94 14.04 -0.98
N LEU A 103 -11.17 13.08 -0.45
CA LEU A 103 -10.30 13.30 0.71
C LEU A 103 -9.18 14.31 0.42
N VAL A 104 -8.53 14.24 -0.74
CA VAL A 104 -7.52 15.23 -1.16
C VAL A 104 -8.09 16.64 -1.21
N ALA A 105 -9.34 16.81 -1.65
CA ALA A 105 -9.97 18.13 -1.74
C ALA A 105 -10.25 18.76 -0.36
N ARG A 106 -10.49 17.95 0.68
CA ARG A 106 -10.75 18.40 2.05
C ARG A 106 -9.51 18.49 2.95
N THR A 107 -8.40 17.86 2.56
CA THR A 107 -7.15 17.81 3.34
C THR A 107 -6.27 19.03 3.03
N LYS A 108 -5.59 19.60 4.03
CA LYS A 108 -4.73 20.79 3.91
C LYS A 108 -3.36 20.56 4.54
N GLY A 109 -2.37 21.35 4.13
CA GLY A 109 -1.00 21.29 4.66
C GLY A 109 -0.20 20.07 4.15
N GLU A 110 0.85 19.70 4.88
CA GLU A 110 1.79 18.63 4.49
C GLU A 110 1.10 17.27 4.27
N GLU A 111 0.05 16.98 5.05
CA GLU A 111 -0.75 15.77 4.92
C GLU A 111 -1.43 15.68 3.54
N ALA A 112 -1.83 16.82 2.96
CA ALA A 112 -2.44 16.87 1.64
C ALA A 112 -1.44 16.52 0.54
N ASP A 113 -0.19 16.97 0.67
CA ASP A 113 0.86 16.68 -0.31
C ASP A 113 1.26 15.21 -0.29
N GLN A 114 1.38 14.62 0.91
CA GLN A 114 1.64 13.20 1.06
C GLN A 114 0.48 12.34 0.55
N LEU A 115 -0.77 12.72 0.84
CA LEU A 115 -1.93 12.02 0.32
C LEU A 115 -2.00 12.10 -1.21
N ARG A 116 -1.74 13.27 -1.81
CA ARG A 116 -1.65 13.42 -3.27
C ARG A 116 -0.60 12.50 -3.87
N ALA A 117 0.60 12.48 -3.30
CA ALA A 117 1.69 11.62 -3.76
C ALA A 117 1.31 10.13 -3.66
N SER A 118 0.72 9.72 -2.54
CA SER A 118 0.31 8.32 -2.30
C SER A 118 -0.83 7.90 -3.23
N ARG A 119 -1.82 8.76 -3.43
CA ARG A 119 -2.91 8.55 -4.41
C ARG A 119 -2.36 8.42 -5.83
N SER A 120 -1.40 9.25 -6.23
CA SER A 120 -0.78 9.18 -7.56
C SER A 120 -0.04 7.86 -7.77
N ARG A 121 0.69 7.36 -6.76
CA ARG A 121 1.34 6.04 -6.83
C ARG A 121 0.32 4.90 -6.96
N LEU A 122 -0.76 4.95 -6.19
CA LEU A 122 -1.84 3.97 -6.29
C LEU A 122 -2.49 3.99 -7.68
N ARG A 123 -2.78 5.19 -8.23
CA ARG A 123 -3.31 5.35 -9.59
C ARG A 123 -2.38 4.73 -10.64
N LEU A 124 -1.08 5.03 -10.59
CA LEU A 124 -0.10 4.46 -11.51
C LEU A 124 -0.06 2.93 -11.45
N TRP A 125 -0.15 2.36 -10.24
CA TRP A 125 -0.21 0.91 -10.07
C TRP A 125 -1.48 0.32 -10.70
N LEU A 126 -2.65 0.94 -10.47
CA LEU A 126 -3.93 0.49 -11.05
C LEU A 126 -3.92 0.57 -12.58
N ASP A 127 -3.36 1.65 -13.14
CA ASP A 127 -3.27 1.84 -14.59
C ASP A 127 -2.35 0.78 -15.22
N SER A 128 -1.21 0.49 -14.57
CA SER A 128 -0.30 -0.59 -14.97
C SER A 128 -0.97 -1.97 -14.90
N PHE A 129 -1.71 -2.25 -13.83
CA PHE A 129 -2.46 -3.50 -13.68
C PHE A 129 -3.51 -3.64 -14.78
N ARG A 130 -4.25 -2.57 -15.11
CA ARG A 130 -5.25 -2.59 -16.18
C ARG A 130 -4.63 -2.86 -17.54
N ALA A 131 -3.48 -2.26 -17.82
CA ALA A 131 -2.79 -2.42 -19.08
C ALA A 131 -2.23 -3.84 -19.29
N THR A 132 -1.75 -4.46 -18.22
CA THR A 132 -1.04 -5.76 -18.28
C THR A 132 -1.91 -6.94 -17.88
N GLY A 133 -3.00 -6.70 -17.14
CA GLY A 133 -3.77 -7.72 -16.45
C GLY A 133 -2.99 -8.43 -15.34
N ARG A 134 -1.82 -7.93 -14.94
CA ARG A 134 -0.91 -8.60 -13.99
C ARG A 134 -0.38 -7.63 -12.95
N ALA A 135 -0.41 -8.07 -11.69
CA ALA A 135 0.26 -7.36 -10.63
C ALA A 135 1.78 -7.56 -10.78
N PRO A 136 2.59 -6.48 -10.71
CA PRO A 136 4.04 -6.60 -10.79
C PRO A 136 4.57 -7.37 -9.58
N ARG A 137 5.64 -8.14 -9.78
CA ARG A 137 6.35 -8.77 -8.66
C ARG A 137 7.08 -7.69 -7.83
N PRO A 138 7.15 -7.84 -6.50
CA PRO A 138 7.87 -6.90 -5.66
C PRO A 138 9.36 -6.89 -6.00
N ALA A 139 9.94 -5.70 -6.06
CA ALA A 139 11.37 -5.52 -6.30
C ALA A 139 12.21 -6.21 -5.20
N GLY A 140 13.34 -6.81 -5.59
CA GLY A 140 14.26 -7.48 -4.66
C GLY A 140 13.82 -8.87 -4.20
N ARG A 141 12.70 -9.40 -4.71
CA ARG A 141 12.27 -10.78 -4.41
C ARG A 141 13.12 -11.83 -5.12
N ASP A 142 13.39 -11.60 -6.39
CA ASP A 142 14.24 -12.47 -7.18
C ASP A 142 15.67 -11.93 -7.02
N VAL A 143 16.53 -12.65 -6.28
CA VAL A 143 17.98 -12.40 -6.31
C VAL A 143 18.44 -12.89 -7.67
N GLU A 144 18.84 -11.98 -8.55
CA GLU A 144 19.50 -12.39 -9.79
C GLU A 144 20.81 -13.10 -9.41
N VAL A 145 20.85 -14.43 -9.58
CA VAL A 145 21.99 -15.32 -9.26
C VAL A 145 23.32 -14.79 -9.82
N ALA A 146 23.27 -13.99 -10.89
CA ALA A 146 24.43 -13.33 -11.47
C ALA A 146 25.14 -12.35 -10.51
N GLN A 147 24.45 -11.77 -9.52
CA GLN A 147 25.04 -10.83 -8.55
C GLN A 147 25.78 -11.53 -7.41
N GLU A 148 25.35 -12.73 -7.00
CA GLU A 148 26.07 -13.53 -5.99
C GLU A 148 27.41 -14.03 -6.50
N ALA A 149 27.48 -14.49 -7.76
CA ALA A 149 28.73 -14.94 -8.38
C ALA A 149 29.76 -13.80 -8.56
N ALA A 150 29.30 -12.55 -8.73
CA ALA A 150 30.17 -11.38 -8.82
C ALA A 150 30.73 -10.92 -7.46
N LEU A 151 30.07 -11.28 -6.37
CA LEU A 151 30.45 -10.89 -5.01
C LEU A 151 31.30 -11.95 -4.28
N ASN A 152 31.37 -13.18 -4.82
CA ASN A 152 32.18 -14.24 -4.26
C ASN A 152 32.85 -15.06 -5.39
N PRO A 153 34.09 -14.69 -5.80
CA PRO A 153 34.77 -15.32 -6.93
C PRO A 153 35.26 -16.76 -6.68
N ASP A 154 35.07 -17.30 -5.47
CA ASP A 154 35.53 -18.63 -5.05
C ASP A 154 34.41 -19.70 -4.99
N LEU A 155 33.28 -19.49 -5.70
CA LEU A 155 32.21 -20.48 -5.90
C LEU A 155 32.17 -21.00 -7.34
#